data_AF-A0A2U1V0Q1-F1
#
_entry.id   AF-A0A2U1V0Q1-F1
#
_cell.length_a   1.000
_cell.length_b   1.000
_cell.length_c   1.000
_cell.angle_alpha   90.00
_cell.angle_beta   90.00
_cell.angle_gamma   90.00
#
_symmetry.space_group_name_H-M   'P 1'
#
loop_
_entity.id
_entity.type
_entity.pdbx_description
1 polymer ?
#
loop_
_entity_poly.entity_id
_entity_poly.type
_entity_poly.pdbx_seq_one_letter_code
_entity_poly.pdbx_strand_id
1 'polypeptide(L)' 'MMQQPRLRSLQERHATLERQIAEEGNRPQPDPGALSRLKRAKLRLKEEMHRLSAGR' A
#
# COMPACT_ATOMS: atom_id res chain seq x y z
N MET A 1 7.56 4.52 -23.20
CA MET A 1 6.67 5.04 -22.13
C MET A 1 6.07 3.89 -21.29
N MET A 2 6.90 3.06 -20.64
CA MET A 2 6.42 1.82 -19.95
C MET A 2 6.56 1.85 -18.42
N GLN A 3 7.21 2.87 -17.85
CA GLN A 3 7.39 3.00 -16.39
C GLN A 3 6.12 3.54 -15.70
N GLN A 4 5.32 4.34 -16.40
CA GLN A 4 4.11 4.96 -15.85
C GLN A 4 2.97 3.98 -15.51
N PRO A 5 2.64 2.95 -16.32
CA PRO A 5 1.56 2.04 -15.97
C PRO A 5 1.88 1.19 -14.73
N ARG A 6 3.13 0.73 -14.56
CA ARG A 6 3.53 0.00 -13.35
C ARG A 6 3.44 0.85 -12.09
N LEU A 7 3.91 2.11 -12.15
CA LEU A 7 3.80 3.04 -11.04
C LEU A 7 2.33 3.31 -10.67
N ARG A 8 1.46 3.53 -11.67
CA ARG A 8 0.02 3.74 -11.46
C ARG A 8 -0.64 2.55 -10.77
N SER A 9 -0.39 1.32 -11.22
CA SER A 9 -0.94 0.12 -10.57
C SER A 9 -0.45 -0.06 -9.13
N LEU A 10 0.81 0.31 -8.83
CA LEU A 10 1.33 0.28 -7.46
C LEU A 10 0.67 1.35 -6.58
N GLN A 11 0.42 2.55 -7.12
CA GLN A 11 -0.30 3.62 -6.43
C GLN A 11 -1.75 3.22 -6.11
N GLU A 12 -2.46 2.60 -7.05
CA GLU A 12 -3.82 2.10 -6.85
C GLU A 12 -3.89 1.02 -5.76
N ARG A 13 -2.93 0.08 -5.78
CA ARG A 13 -2.80 -0.94 -4.73
C ARG A 13 -2.48 -0.32 -3.37
N HIS A 14 -1.61 0.69 -3.33
CA HIS A 14 -1.30 1.43 -2.11
C HIS A 14 -2.55 2.12 -1.54
N ALA A 15 -3.30 2.85 -2.38
CA ALA A 15 -4.54 3.51 -1.98
C ALA A 15 -5.58 2.51 -1.45
N THR A 16 -5.70 1.35 -2.09
CA THR A 16 -6.57 0.26 -1.63
C THR A 16 -6.18 -0.26 -0.25
N LEU A 17 -4.87 -0.47 0.00
CA LEU A 17 -4.39 -0.90 1.33
C LEU A 17 -4.60 0.18 2.40
N GLU A 18 -4.42 1.46 2.07
CA GLU A 18 -4.74 2.54 3.02
C GLU A 18 -6.21 2.52 3.42
N ARG A 19 -7.10 2.32 2.45
CA ARG A 19 -8.53 2.23 2.71
C ARG A 19 -8.85 1.05 3.62
N GLN A 20 -8.30 -0.12 3.34
CA GLN A 20 -8.48 -1.30 4.20
C GLN A 20 -7.94 -1.09 5.62
N ILE A 21 -6.80 -0.41 5.78
CA ILE A 21 -6.25 -0.08 7.11
C ILE A 21 -7.19 0.88 7.85
N ALA A 22 -7.72 1.88 7.17
CA ALA A 22 -8.65 2.83 7.76
C ALA A 22 -9.98 2.15 8.12
N GLU A 23 -10.53 1.33 7.23
CA GLU A 23 -11.75 0.56 7.47
C GLU A 23 -11.58 -0.38 8.67
N GLU A 24 -10.49 -1.14 8.72
CA GLU A 24 -10.18 -2.04 9.84
C GLU A 24 -9.93 -1.28 11.15
N GLY A 25 -9.27 -0.12 11.09
CA GLY A 25 -9.01 0.73 12.26
C GLY A 25 -10.26 1.43 12.81
N ASN A 26 -11.28 1.66 11.98
CA ASN A 26 -12.57 2.21 12.39
C ASN A 26 -13.53 1.15 12.94
N ARG A 27 -13.18 -0.14 12.87
CA ARG A 27 -14.02 -1.19 13.44
C ARG A 27 -14.03 -1.06 14.97
N PRO A 28 -15.18 -1.32 15.62
CA PRO A 28 -15.27 -1.31 17.08
C PRO A 28 -14.38 -2.37 17.74
N GLN A 29 -14.05 -3.43 17.01
CA GLN A 29 -13.02 -4.40 17.39
C GLN A 29 -12.04 -4.58 16.22
N PRO A 30 -10.96 -3.79 16.17
CA PRO A 30 -9.97 -3.90 15.10
C PRO A 30 -9.16 -5.19 15.26
N ASP A 31 -8.89 -5.91 14.16
CA ASP A 31 -7.95 -7.02 14.17
C ASP A 31 -6.50 -6.50 14.07
N PRO A 32 -5.69 -6.56 15.15
CA PRO A 32 -4.32 -6.06 15.15
C PRO A 32 -3.39 -6.87 14.23
N GLY A 33 -3.68 -8.16 14.01
CA GLY A 33 -2.95 -9.03 13.09
C GLY A 33 -3.21 -8.67 11.63
N ALA A 34 -4.47 -8.41 11.27
CA ALA A 34 -4.87 -7.91 9.97
C ALA A 34 -4.25 -6.53 9.70
N LEU A 35 -4.37 -5.59 10.63
CA LEU A 35 -3.74 -4.26 10.54
C LEU A 35 -2.23 -4.36 10.34
N SER A 36 -1.55 -5.24 11.08
CA SER A 36 -0.10 -5.44 10.96
C SER A 36 0.30 -6.06 9.61
N ARG A 37 -0.52 -6.95 9.05
CA ARG A 37 -0.32 -7.47 7.68
C ARG A 37 -0.52 -6.39 6.63
N LEU A 38 -1.60 -5.62 6.73
CA LEU A 38 -1.93 -4.54 5.80
C LEU A 38 -0.87 -3.44 5.80
N LYS A 39 -0.41 -3.00 6.99
CA LYS A 39 0.67 -2.01 7.14
C LYS A 39 1.98 -2.50 6.54
N ARG A 40 2.34 -3.79 6.73
CA ARG A 40 3.54 -4.39 6.10
C ARG A 40 3.42 -4.46 4.58
N ALA A 41 2.26 -4.83 4.05
CA ALA A 41 2.01 -4.83 2.60
C ALA A 41 2.12 -3.41 2.02
N LYS A 42 1.57 -2.41 2.71
CA LYS A 42 1.67 -0.99 2.34
C LYS A 42 3.12 -0.52 2.32
N LEU A 43 3.91 -0.88 3.33
CA LEU A 43 5.33 -0.54 3.40
C LEU A 43 6.09 -1.10 2.20
N ARG A 44 5.90 -2.38 1.87
CA ARG A 44 6.52 -3.03 0.71
C ARG A 44 6.18 -2.35 -0.62
N LEU A 45 4.91 -1.97 -0.83
CA LEU A 45 4.51 -1.22 -2.02
C LEU A 45 5.17 0.16 -2.07
N LYS A 46 5.28 0.85 -0.93
CA LYS A 46 5.96 2.15 -0.84
C LYS A 46 7.44 2.02 -1.21
N GLU A 47 8.11 0.98 -0.73
CA GLU A 47 9.50 0.70 -1.10
C GLU A 47 9.66 0.38 -2.59
N GLU A 48 8.77 -0.42 -3.17
CA GLU A 48 8.78 -0.74 -4.61
C GLU A 48 8.58 0.52 -5.47
N MET A 49 7.60 1.37 -5.09
CA MET A 49 7.39 2.66 -5.76
C MET A 49 8.61 3.57 -5.63
N HIS A 50 9.24 3.60 -4.46
CA HIS A 50 10.45 4.39 -4.24
C HIS A 50 11.61 3.89 -5.09
N ARG A 51 11.82 2.57 -5.20
CA ARG A 51 12.83 1.98 -6.09
C ARG A 51 12.58 2.32 -7.55
N LEU A 52 11.34 2.22 -8.01
CA LEU A 52 10.96 2.56 -9.39
C LEU A 52 11.07 4.07 -9.67
N SER A 53 10.88 4.91 -8.66
CA SER A 53 10.99 6.37 -8.77
C SER A 53 12.43 6.88 -8.62
N ALA A 54 13.24 6.24 -7.78
CA ALA A 54 14.62 6.64 -7.45
C ALA A 54 15.67 6.00 -8.38
N GLY A 55 15.29 4.99 -9.16
CA GLY A 55 16.13 4.42 -10.23
C GLY A 55 16.24 5.32 -11.47
N ARG A 56 16.41 6.63 -11.28
CA ARG A 56 16.59 7.62 -12.33
C ARG A 56 17.71 8.59 -11.96
#